data_AF-A0A3R6LSF1-F1
#
_entry.id   AF-A0A3R6LSF1-F1
#
_cell.length_a   1.000
_cell.length_b   1.000
_cell.length_c   1.000
_cell.angle_alpha   90.00
_cell.angle_beta   90.00
_cell.angle_gamma   90.00
#
_symmetry.space_group_name_H-M   'P 1'
#
loop_
_entity.id
_entity.type
_entity.pdbx_description
1 polymer ?
#
loop_
_entity_poly.entity_id
_entity_poly.type
_entity_poly.pdbx_seq_one_letter_code
_entity_poly.pdbx_strand_id
1 'polypeptide(L)'
;MENDLNIKFMQEKKEICINILQPDLAKLIHEIVAYNLHVTKENIDISTENKEFDKDEFLDILINVHEEFMLEIEQFYQNIQQDISTYYSDEELSKIIIQKLREDEKNLRCKEGE
;
A
#
# COMPACT_ATOMS: atom_id res chain seq x y z
N MET A 1 -10.95 17.42 14.90
CA MET A 1 -11.86 16.98 15.99
C MET A 1 -11.04 16.06 16.88
N GLU A 2 -11.33 16.00 18.17
CA GLU A 2 -10.45 15.36 19.18
C GLU A 2 -10.09 13.89 18.88
N ASN A 3 -10.88 13.22 18.02
CA ASN A 3 -10.72 11.81 17.64
C ASN A 3 -10.15 11.58 16.23
N ASP A 4 -9.61 12.61 15.57
CA ASP A 4 -9.01 12.43 14.25
C ASP A 4 -7.54 12.02 14.38
N LEU A 5 -7.15 11.00 13.62
CA LEU A 5 -5.76 10.55 13.45
C LEU A 5 -5.33 10.93 12.04
N ASN A 6 -4.34 11.81 11.94
CA ASN A 6 -3.74 12.22 10.67
C ASN A 6 -2.45 11.44 10.46
N ILE A 7 -2.39 10.71 9.35
CA ILE A 7 -1.25 9.90 8.93
C ILE A 7 -0.66 10.58 7.71
N LYS A 8 0.55 11.12 7.84
CA LYS A 8 1.27 11.80 6.77
C LYS A 8 2.37 10.92 6.22
N PHE A 9 2.39 10.77 4.91
CA PHE A 9 3.42 10.09 4.14
C PHE A 9 4.33 11.15 3.52
N MET A 10 5.52 11.31 4.10
CA MET A 10 6.38 12.48 3.88
C MET A 10 6.98 12.52 2.47
N GLN A 11 7.41 11.37 1.94
CA GLN A 11 7.96 11.24 0.60
C GLN A 11 6.90 11.50 -0.48
N GLU A 12 5.70 10.97 -0.27
CA GLU A 12 4.57 11.04 -1.21
C GLU A 12 3.75 12.33 -1.06
N LYS A 13 4.03 13.12 -0.01
CA LYS A 13 3.29 14.35 0.35
C LYS A 13 1.78 14.11 0.43
N LYS A 14 1.39 12.95 0.96
CA LYS A 14 0.00 12.56 1.10
C LYS A 14 -0.39 12.50 2.57
N GLU A 15 -1.60 12.93 2.87
CA GLU A 15 -2.17 12.90 4.20
C GLU A 15 -3.49 12.13 4.16
N ILE A 16 -3.63 11.17 5.07
CA ILE A 16 -4.83 10.37 5.25
C ILE A 16 -5.34 10.65 6.65
N CYS A 17 -6.62 11.02 6.75
CA CYS A 17 -7.28 11.30 8.02
C CYS A 17 -8.28 10.17 8.32
N ILE A 18 -8.16 9.55 9.49
CA ILE A 18 -9.09 8.53 9.96
C ILE A 18 -9.67 8.90 11.32
N ASN A 19 -10.90 8.47 11.60
CA ASN A 19 -11.52 8.67 12.90
C ASN A 19 -11.14 7.51 13.85
N ILE A 20 -10.60 7.82 15.02
CA ILE A 20 -10.15 6.83 16.02
C ILE A 20 -11.31 5.99 16.56
N LEU A 21 -12.50 6.56 16.71
CA LEU A 21 -13.66 5.85 17.28
C LEU A 21 -14.36 4.96 16.24
N GLN A 22 -14.27 5.32 14.97
CA GLN A 22 -14.84 4.57 13.86
C GLN A 22 -13.83 4.52 12.70
N PRO A 23 -12.72 3.77 12.87
CA PRO A 23 -11.65 3.76 11.88
C PRO A 23 -12.08 2.96 10.66
N ASP A 24 -11.98 3.58 9.49
CA ASP A 24 -12.13 2.89 8.20
C ASP A 24 -10.76 2.38 7.74
N LEU A 25 -10.34 1.26 8.32
CA LEU A 25 -9.05 0.65 8.00
C LEU A 25 -9.01 0.09 6.57
N ALA A 26 -10.16 -0.35 6.04
CA ALA A 26 -10.23 -0.85 4.67
C ALA A 26 -9.93 0.28 3.68
N LYS A 27 -10.49 1.47 3.91
CA LYS A 27 -10.18 2.66 3.12
C LYS A 27 -8.72 3.08 3.27
N LEU A 28 -8.16 3.04 4.50
CA LEU A 28 -6.75 3.34 4.74
C LEU A 28 -5.83 2.45 3.90
N ILE A 29 -6.02 1.13 3.97
CA ILE A 29 -5.22 0.17 3.20
C ILE A 29 -5.44 0.38 1.69
N HIS A 30 -6.68 0.58 1.25
CA HIS A 30 -6.97 0.84 -0.15
C HIS A 30 -6.22 2.08 -0.68
N GLU A 31 -6.20 3.18 0.07
CA GLU A 31 -5.43 4.36 -0.30
C GLU A 31 -3.91 4.10 -0.30
N ILE A 32 -3.38 3.42 0.71
CA ILE A 32 -1.96 3.05 0.76
C ILE A 32 -1.56 2.27 -0.51
N VAL A 33 -2.37 1.29 -0.90
CA VAL A 33 -2.11 0.43 -2.06
C VAL A 33 -2.31 1.20 -3.37
N ALA A 34 -3.42 1.94 -3.52
CA ALA A 34 -3.73 2.69 -4.74
C ALA A 34 -2.69 3.76 -5.05
N TYR A 35 -2.13 4.40 -4.02
CA TYR A 35 -1.11 5.44 -4.18
C TYR A 35 0.33 4.95 -4.00
N ASN A 36 0.56 3.64 -3.80
CA ASN A 36 1.89 3.06 -3.56
C ASN A 36 2.66 3.81 -2.46
N LEU A 37 1.98 4.07 -1.34
CA LEU A 37 2.59 4.80 -0.23
C LEU A 37 3.60 3.89 0.49
N HIS A 38 4.81 4.39 0.73
CA HIS A 38 5.82 3.66 1.48
C HIS A 38 5.49 3.69 2.96
N VAL A 39 5.11 2.54 3.51
CA VAL A 39 4.79 2.41 4.93
C VAL A 39 6.06 2.05 5.71
N THR A 40 6.81 3.06 6.15
CA THR A 40 7.99 2.87 7.03
C THR A 40 8.01 3.88 8.17
N LYS A 41 8.76 3.59 9.24
CA LYS A 41 8.88 4.49 10.40
C LYS A 41 9.45 5.86 10.04
N GLU A 42 10.33 5.91 9.05
CA GLU A 42 11.01 7.13 8.62
C GLU A 42 10.13 7.98 7.70
N ASN A 43 9.13 7.38 7.05
CA ASN A 43 8.27 8.06 6.08
C ASN A 43 6.93 8.50 6.65
N ILE A 44 6.49 7.91 7.76
CA ILE A 44 5.18 8.19 8.35
C ILE A 44 5.30 9.13 9.54
N ASP A 45 4.48 10.17 9.55
CA ASP A 45 4.23 11.04 10.70
C ASP A 45 2.77 10.93 11.13
N ILE A 46 2.53 10.55 12.40
CA ILE A 46 1.18 10.36 12.95
C ILE A 46 0.88 11.44 13.97
N SER A 47 -0.22 12.17 13.75
CA SER A 47 -0.66 13.24 14.64
C SER A 47 -2.13 13.12 15.00
N THR A 48 -2.44 13.31 16.28
CA THR A 48 -3.80 13.37 16.82
C THR A 48 -3.82 14.28 18.04
N GLU A 49 -4.98 14.87 18.31
CA GLU A 49 -5.29 15.62 19.54
C GLU A 49 -5.56 14.68 20.72
N ASN A 50 -5.93 13.41 20.46
CA ASN A 50 -6.16 12.40 21.47
C ASN A 50 -4.82 11.95 22.10
N LYS A 51 -4.63 12.28 23.38
CA LYS A 51 -3.40 11.94 24.13
C LYS A 51 -3.34 10.51 24.64
N GLU A 52 -4.48 9.81 24.67
CA GLU A 52 -4.56 8.41 25.11
C GLU A 52 -4.28 7.43 23.97
N PHE A 53 -4.27 7.91 22.72
CA PHE A 53 -3.98 7.07 21.56
C PHE A 53 -2.48 6.78 21.45
N ASP A 54 -2.13 5.49 21.45
CA ASP A 54 -0.75 5.04 21.23
C ASP A 54 -0.42 5.07 19.74
N LYS A 55 0.28 6.13 19.33
CA LYS A 55 0.70 6.35 17.94
C LYS A 55 1.79 5.39 17.50
N ASP A 56 2.66 5.01 18.43
CA ASP A 56 3.81 4.16 18.15
C ASP A 56 3.34 2.72 17.93
N GLU A 57 2.43 2.23 18.78
CA GLU A 57 1.81 0.91 18.60
C GLU A 57 1.01 0.85 17.29
N PHE A 58 0.21 1.89 16.98
CA PHE A 58 -0.53 1.91 15.73
C PHE A 58 0.39 1.92 14.50
N LEU A 59 1.49 2.67 14.53
CA LEU A 59 2.48 2.69 13.46
C LEU A 59 3.12 1.31 13.25
N ASP A 60 3.49 0.63 14.33
CA ASP A 60 4.08 -0.71 14.27
C ASP A 60 3.09 -1.72 13.66
N ILE A 61 1.80 -1.65 14.06
CA ILE A 61 0.75 -2.49 13.46
C ILE A 61 0.59 -2.18 11.98
N LEU A 62 0.56 -0.90 11.59
CA LEU A 62 0.38 -0.49 10.20
C LEU A 62 1.51 -0.99 9.30
N ILE A 63 2.76 -0.93 9.78
CA ILE A 63 3.93 -1.46 9.07
C ILE A 63 3.80 -2.97 8.89
N ASN A 64 3.51 -3.72 9.97
CA ASN A 64 3.39 -5.17 9.90
C ASN A 64 2.31 -5.62 8.92
N VAL A 65 1.12 -4.99 8.97
CA VAL A 65 0.01 -5.30 8.06
C VAL A 65 0.38 -4.99 6.61
N HIS A 66 1.09 -3.88 6.38
CA HIS A 66 1.53 -3.54 5.02
C HIS A 66 2.56 -4.54 4.48
N GLU A 67 3.53 -4.97 5.29
CA GLU A 67 4.52 -5.98 4.91
C GLU A 67 3.87 -7.33 4.57
N GLU A 68 2.93 -7.81 5.40
CA GLU A 68 2.18 -9.04 5.12
C GLU A 68 1.41 -8.94 3.80
N PHE A 69 0.74 -7.81 3.56
CA PHE A 69 -0.01 -7.59 2.33
C PHE A 69 0.89 -7.58 1.08
N MET A 70 2.07 -6.96 1.17
CA MET A 70 3.04 -6.93 0.08
C MET A 70 3.58 -8.33 -0.26
N LEU A 71 3.80 -9.17 0.75
CA LEU A 71 4.20 -10.57 0.54
C LEU A 71 3.10 -11.37 -0.18
N GLU A 72 1.83 -11.18 0.19
CA GLU A 72 0.71 -11.82 -0.50
C GLU A 72 0.61 -11.39 -1.96
N ILE A 73 0.81 -10.09 -2.24
CA ILE A 73 0.85 -9.56 -3.61
C ILE A 73 2.00 -10.18 -4.41
N GLU A 74 3.20 -10.28 -3.82
CA GLU A 74 4.34 -10.90 -4.49
C GLU A 74 4.07 -12.37 -4.82
N GLN A 75 3.50 -13.12 -3.87
CA GLN A 75 3.10 -14.51 -4.07
C GLN A 75 2.06 -14.64 -5.18
N PHE A 76 1.10 -13.72 -5.25
CA PHE A 76 0.11 -13.66 -6.33
C PHE A 76 0.77 -13.49 -7.71
N TYR A 77 1.73 -12.57 -7.85
CA TYR A 77 2.45 -12.40 -9.11
C TYR A 77 3.29 -13.64 -9.47
N GLN A 78 3.92 -14.30 -8.50
CA GLN A 78 4.66 -15.54 -8.73
C GLN A 78 3.74 -16.66 -9.24
N ASN A 79 2.55 -16.79 -8.65
CA ASN A 79 1.57 -17.78 -9.09
C ASN A 79 1.11 -17.51 -10.53
N ILE A 80 0.81 -16.26 -10.90
CA ILE A 80 0.49 -15.89 -12.29
C ILE A 80 1.67 -16.24 -13.21
N GLN A 81 2.90 -15.93 -12.82
CA GLN A 81 4.08 -16.23 -13.64
C GLN A 81 4.24 -17.74 -13.86
N GLN A 82 4.03 -18.57 -12.83
CA GLN A 82 4.05 -20.03 -12.96
C GLN A 82 2.94 -20.54 -13.87
N ASP A 83 1.72 -20.02 -13.72
CA ASP A 83 0.60 -20.37 -14.59
C ASP A 83 0.91 -20.03 -16.05
N ILE A 84 1.39 -18.81 -16.33
CA ILE A 84 1.79 -18.42 -17.69
C ILE A 84 2.89 -19.35 -18.21
N SER A 85 3.91 -19.65 -17.40
CA SER A 85 5.03 -20.52 -17.80
C SER A 85 4.60 -21.96 -18.07
N THR A 86 3.49 -22.41 -17.47
CA THR A 86 2.90 -23.73 -17.71
C THR A 86 2.27 -23.83 -19.10
N TYR A 87 1.70 -22.73 -19.62
CA TYR A 87 1.06 -22.69 -20.94
C TYR A 87 1.97 -22.15 -22.04
N TYR A 88 2.94 -21.33 -21.69
CA TYR A 88 3.90 -20.71 -22.59
C TYR A 88 5.30 -21.11 -22.12
N SER A 89 5.88 -22.10 -22.79
CA SER A 89 7.24 -22.60 -22.53
C SER A 89 8.35 -21.63 -22.95
N ASP A 90 7.98 -20.46 -23.49
CA ASP A 90 8.88 -19.37 -23.82
C ASP A 90 9.00 -18.42 -22.61
N GLU A 91 10.07 -18.61 -21.84
CA GLU A 91 10.39 -17.88 -20.60
C GLU A 91 10.51 -16.36 -20.82
N GLU A 92 10.79 -15.91 -22.06
CA GLU A 92 10.84 -14.49 -22.41
C GLU A 92 9.44 -13.88 -22.55
N LEU A 93 8.49 -14.62 -23.11
CA LEU A 93 7.12 -14.13 -23.29
C LEU A 93 6.42 -13.94 -21.93
N SER A 94 6.65 -14.86 -20.98
CA SER A 94 6.09 -14.75 -19.63
C SER A 94 6.65 -13.54 -18.87
N LYS A 95 7.96 -13.30 -18.95
CA LYS A 95 8.62 -12.10 -18.39
C LYS A 95 8.05 -10.81 -18.98
N ILE A 96 7.89 -10.75 -20.31
CA ILE A 96 7.34 -9.57 -21.01
C ILE A 96 5.91 -9.28 -20.55
N ILE A 97 5.06 -10.29 -20.38
CA ILE A 97 3.67 -10.12 -19.92
C ILE A 97 3.63 -9.55 -18.49
N ILE A 98 4.40 -10.13 -17.57
CA ILE A 98 4.45 -9.65 -16.17
C ILE A 98 5.00 -8.24 -16.09
N GLN A 99 6.08 -7.95 -16.84
CA GLN A 99 6.66 -6.60 -16.86
C GLN A 99 5.64 -5.57 -17.37
N LYS A 100 4.87 -5.92 -18.40
CA LYS A 100 3.85 -5.04 -18.95
C LYS A 100 2.67 -4.81 -18.01
N LEU A 101 2.24 -5.84 -17.27
CA LEU A 101 1.22 -5.69 -16.23
C LEU A 101 1.68 -4.73 -15.12
N ARG A 102 2.94 -4.84 -14.68
CA ARG A 102 3.54 -3.93 -13.69
C ARG A 102 3.66 -2.49 -14.21
N GLU A 103 4.02 -2.33 -15.49
CA GLU A 103 4.11 -1.02 -16.14
C GLU A 103 2.73 -0.37 -16.37
N ASP A 104 1.73 -1.15 -16.79
CA ASP A 104 0.37 -0.65 -16.99
C ASP A 104 -0.28 -0.25 -15.67
N GLU A 105 -0.05 -1.01 -14.60
CA GLU A 105 -0.41 -0.63 -13.24
C GLU A 105 0.23 0.70 -12.83
N LYS A 106 1.52 0.89 -13.15
CA LYS A 106 2.24 2.14 -12.90
C LYS A 106 1.70 3.32 -13.73
N ASN A 107 1.27 3.07 -14.98
CA ASN A 107 0.76 4.09 -15.90
C ASN A 107 -0.70 4.48 -15.64
N LEU A 108 -1.54 3.55 -15.19
CA LEU A 108 -2.90 3.85 -14.71
C LEU A 108 -2.87 4.82 -13.52
N ARG A 109 -1.87 4.66 -12.63
CA ARG A 109 -1.66 5.51 -11.45
C ARG A 109 -1.19 6.94 -11.77
N CYS A 110 -0.66 7.21 -12.96
CA CYS A 110 -0.26 8.57 -13.38
C CYS A 110 -1.43 9.41 -13.93
N LYS A 111 -2.54 8.78 -14.33
CA LYS A 111 -3.67 9.50 -14.96
C LYS A 111 -4.75 9.98 -13.99
N GLU A 112 -4.76 9.50 -12.75
CA GLU A 112 -5.73 9.92 -11.73
C GLU A 112 -5.20 11.07 -10.84
N GLY A 113 -4.02 11.63 -11.17
CA GLY A 113 -3.39 12.74 -10.47
C GLY A 113 -3.46 14.10 -11.20
N GLU A 114 -4.26 14.22 -12.27
CA GLU A 114 -4.56 15.49 -12.95
C GLU A 114 -5.96 16.03 -12.60
#